data_AF-A0A932P3I2-F1
#
_entry.id   AF-A0A932P3I2-F1
#
_cell.length_a   1.000
_cell.length_b   1.000
_cell.length_c   1.000
_cell.angle_alpha   90.00
_cell.angle_beta   90.00
_cell.angle_gamma   90.00
#
_symmetry.space_group_name_H-M   'P 1'
#
loop_
_entity.id
_entity.type
_entity.pdbx_description
1 polymer ?
#
loop_
_entity_poly.entity_id
_entity_poly.type
_entity_poly.pdbx_seq_one_letter_code
_entity_poly.pdbx_strand_id
1 'polypeptide(L)' 'DEANKNLTSWLIEYNNLRPHETLDYQTPLKYAQEHYFKVSPMWSARTTP' A
#
# COMPACT_ATOMS: atom_id res chain seq x y z
N ASP A 1 17.56 -5.96 11.68
CA ASP A 1 17.32 -4.53 11.37
C ASP A 1 17.46 -4.17 9.90
N GLU A 2 18.56 -4.53 9.24
CA GLU A 2 18.77 -4.21 7.81
C GLU A 2 17.74 -4.86 6.87
N ALA A 3 17.45 -6.15 7.06
CA ALA A 3 16.44 -6.86 6.28
C ALA A 3 15.06 -6.18 6.31
N ASN A 4 14.62 -5.70 7.49
CA ASN A 4 13.35 -5.00 7.64
C ASN A 4 13.34 -3.65 6.90
N LYS A 5 14.46 -2.92 6.92
CA LYS A 5 14.62 -1.65 6.18
C LYS A 5 14.54 -1.91 4.68
N ASN A 6 15.28 -2.90 4.19
CA ASN A 6 15.29 -3.27 2.77
C ASN A 6 13.91 -3.74 2.31
N LEU A 7 13.22 -4.57 3.12
CA LEU A 7 11.86 -4.99 2.86
C LEU A 7 10.89 -3.81 2.82
N THR A 8 11.02 -2.88 3.76
CA THR A 8 10.18 -1.66 3.80
C THR A 8 10.38 -0.83 2.54
N SER A 9 11.64 -0.57 2.15
CA SER A 9 11.95 0.15 0.92
C SER A 9 11.37 -0.53 -0.32
N TRP A 10 11.53 -1.85 -0.41
CA TRP A 10 10.97 -2.64 -1.52
C TRP A 10 9.44 -2.55 -1.56
N LEU A 11 8.76 -2.66 -0.41
CA LEU A 11 7.30 -2.56 -0.33
C LEU A 11 6.80 -1.17 -0.71
N ILE A 12 7.52 -0.10 -0.34
CA ILE A 12 7.17 1.26 -0.74
C ILE A 12 7.23 1.38 -2.26
N GLU A 13 8.31 0.90 -2.89
CA GLU A 13 8.48 0.98 -4.34
C GLU A 13 7.42 0.15 -5.07
N TYR A 14 7.22 -1.10 -4.65
CA TYR A 14 6.26 -2.02 -5.25
C TYR A 14 4.83 -1.47 -5.19
N ASN A 15 4.39 -1.02 -4.01
CA ASN A 15 3.00 -0.61 -3.81
C ASN A 15 2.67 0.77 -4.39
N ASN A 16 3.64 1.69 -4.44
CA ASN A 16 3.38 3.10 -4.75
C ASN A 16 3.94 3.57 -6.10
N LEU A 17 5.00 2.94 -6.62
CA LEU A 17 5.73 3.46 -7.78
C LEU A 17 5.68 2.55 -9.00
N ARG A 18 5.59 1.23 -8.80
CA ARG A 18 5.64 0.26 -9.91
C ARG A 18 4.25 0.04 -10.52
N PRO A 19 4.02 0.41 -11.79
CA PRO A 19 2.80 0.04 -12.50
C PRO A 19 2.79 -1.46 -12.80
N HIS A 20 1.63 -2.09 -12.79
CA HIS A 20 1.47 -3.52 -13.08
C HIS A 20 0.51 -3.72 -14.24
N GLU A 21 0.94 -4.43 -15.27
CA GLU A 21 0.13 -4.67 -16.48
C GLU A 21 -1.20 -5.36 -16.17
N THR A 22 -1.20 -6.31 -15.23
CA THR A 22 -2.42 -6.99 -14.76
C THR A 22 -3.42 -6.06 -14.06
N LEU A 23 -2.96 -4.88 -13.63
CA LEU A 23 -3.77 -3.83 -13.00
C LEU A 23 -3.98 -2.64 -13.96
N ASP A 24 -3.98 -2.87 -15.27
CA ASP A 24 -4.10 -1.83 -16.30
C ASP A 24 -3.03 -0.72 -16.14
N TYR A 25 -1.80 -1.16 -15.87
CA TYR A 25 -0.65 -0.29 -15.60
C TYR A 25 -0.84 0.67 -14.41
N GLN A 26 -1.76 0.36 -13.50
CA GLN A 26 -1.87 1.05 -12.22
C GLN A 26 -0.90 0.48 -11.19
N THR A 27 -0.59 1.27 -10.16
CA THR A 27 0.10 0.77 -8.97
C THR A 27 -0.89 0.02 -8.07
N PRO A 28 -0.44 -0.94 -7.24
CA PRO A 28 -1.31 -1.66 -6.32
C PRO A 28 -2.15 -0.73 -5.44
N LEU A 29 -1.57 0.35 -4.91
CA LEU A 29 -2.31 1.28 -4.06
C LEU A 29 -3.39 2.05 -4.82
N LYS A 30 -3.09 2.50 -6.04
CA LYS A 30 -4.06 3.23 -6.87
C LYS A 30 -5.25 2.35 -7.23
N TYR A 31 -4.97 1.13 -7.69
CA TYR A 31 -6.01 0.15 -7.98
C TYR A 31 -6.88 -0.12 -6.74
N ALA A 32 -6.26 -0.26 -5.57
CA ALA A 32 -7.01 -0.48 -4.34
C ALA A 32 -7.88 0.71 -3.93
N GLN A 33 -7.41 1.94 -4.15
CA GLN A 33 -8.19 3.16 -3.91
C GLN A 33 -9.43 3.23 -4.81
N GLU A 34 -9.29 2.90 -6.08
CA GLU A 34 -10.38 2.97 -7.06
C GLU A 34 -11.43 1.87 -6.85
N HIS A 35 -10.99 0.66 -6.45
CA HIS A 35 -11.84 -0.53 -6.41
C HIS A 35 -12.33 -0.94 -5.01
N TYR A 36 -11.52 -0.75 -3.96
CA TYR A 36 -11.78 -1.32 -2.64
C TYR A 36 -11.96 -0.27 -1.54
N PHE A 37 -11.21 0.85 -1.58
CA PHE A 37 -11.28 1.87 -0.53
C PHE A 37 -12.38 2.92 -0.74
N LYS A 38 -13.59 2.47 -1.11
CA LYS A 38 -14.82 3.30 -1.09
C LYS A 38 -15.32 3.58 0.34
N VAL A 39 -14.54 3.22 1.34
CA VAL A 39 -14.88 3.31 2.76
C VAL A 39 -14.19 4.50 3.39
N SER A 40 -14.80 5.07 4.44
CA SER A 40 -14.22 6.18 5.20
C SER A 40 -12.81 5.84 5.72
N PRO A 41 -11.93 6.84 5.92
CA PRO A 41 -10.56 6.61 6.40
C PRO A 41 -10.56 5.76 7.66
N MET A 42 -9.77 4.69 7.66
CA MET A 42 -9.62 3.83 8.82
C MET A 42 -8.79 4.60 9.87
N TRP A 43 -9.43 5.04 10.95
CA TRP A 43 -8.73 5.63 12.09
C TRP A 43 -8.05 4.53 12.92
N SER A 44 -6.83 4.79 13.36
CA SER A 44 -6.13 3.90 14.29
C SER A 44 -6.94 3.77 15.58
N ALA A 45 -7.42 2.57 15.88
CA ALA A 45 -7.98 2.22 17.17
C ALA A 45 -6.83 2.07 18.16
N ARG A 46 -6.31 3.21 18.65
CA ARG A 46 -5.31 3.22 19.72
C ARG A 46 -6.01 2.83 21.02
N THR A 47 -5.86 1.58 21.42
CA THR A 47 -6.14 1.16 22.80
C THR A 47 -4.87 1.34 23.61
N THR A 48 -4.85 2.31 24.53
CA THR A 48 -3.82 2.39 25.57
C THR A 48 -4.02 1.24 26.57
N PRO A 49 -2.96 0.51 26.97
CA PRO A 49 -3.01 -0.42 28.09
C PRO A 49 -3.42 0.27 29.40
#